data_AF-A0A2H5P2F7-F1
#
_entry.id   AF-A0A2H5P2F7-F1
#
_cell.length_a   1.000
_cell.length_b   1.000
_cell.length_c   1.000
_cell.angle_alpha   90.00
_cell.angle_beta   90.00
_cell.angle_gamma   90.00
#
_symmetry.space_group_name_H-M   'P 1'
#
loop_
_entity.id
_entity.type
_entity.pdbx_description
1 polymer ?
#
loop_
_entity_poly.entity_id
_entity_poly.type
_entity_poly.pdbx_seq_one_letter_code
_entity_poly.pdbx_strand_id
1 'polypeptide(L)' 'MEGSYIELAEQLEGMGVKVGKFRADGDHKEFAKQKLQLVSFPTILFFPKHSAKPVKYPSEKRDVDSLMAFVNALR' A
#
# COMPACT_ATOMS: atom_id res chain seq x y z
N MET A 1 -10.02 -9.69 4.62
CA MET A 1 -9.70 -9.16 5.98
C MET A 1 -8.36 -9.74 6.38
N GLU A 2 -7.40 -8.90 6.78
CA GLU A 2 -5.97 -9.16 7.11
C GLU A 2 -5.19 -10.24 6.34
N GLY A 3 -5.67 -11.48 6.28
CA GLY A 3 -5.09 -12.57 5.50
C GLY A 3 -4.85 -12.22 4.02
N SER A 4 -5.72 -11.43 3.38
CA SER A 4 -5.50 -10.99 1.99
C SER A 4 -4.22 -10.14 1.83
N TYR A 5 -3.83 -9.36 2.85
CA TYR A 5 -2.59 -8.57 2.79
C TYR A 5 -1.36 -9.42 3.10
N ILE A 6 -1.53 -10.45 3.94
CA ILE A 6 -0.46 -11.39 4.29
C ILE A 6 -0.15 -12.27 3.07
N GLU A 7 -1.17 -12.85 2.44
CA GLU A 7 -1.03 -13.67 1.23
C GLU A 7 -0.42 -12.86 0.09
N LEU A 8 -0.86 -11.60 -0.10
CA LEU A 8 -0.24 -10.68 -1.04
C LEU A 8 1.24 -10.43 -0.71
N ALA A 9 1.58 -10.25 0.56
CA ALA A 9 2.96 -10.04 0.98
C ALA A 9 3.84 -11.26 0.67
N GLU A 10 3.35 -12.47 0.94
CA GLU A 10 4.05 -13.72 0.62
C GLU A 10 4.22 -13.90 -0.89
N GLN A 11 3.21 -13.58 -1.69
CA GLN A 11 3.31 -13.67 -3.15
C GLN A 11 4.26 -12.62 -3.75
N LEU A 12 4.28 -11.41 -3.19
CA LEU A 12 5.22 -10.36 -3.59
C LEU A 12 6.64 -10.57 -3.06
N GLU A 13 6.81 -11.46 -2.07
CA GLU A 13 8.11 -11.87 -1.55
C GLU A 13 8.90 -12.56 -2.67
N GLY A 14 10.07 -12.01 -3.00
CA GLY A 14 10.88 -12.45 -4.14
C GLY A 14 10.65 -11.67 -5.44
N MET A 15 9.56 -10.90 -5.57
CA MET A 15 9.37 -9.97 -6.70
C MET A 15 10.08 -8.62 -6.50
N GLY A 16 10.80 -8.45 -5.38
CA GLY A 16 11.49 -7.19 -5.05
C GLY A 16 10.55 -6.07 -4.60
N VAL A 17 9.31 -6.41 -4.26
CA VAL A 17 8.31 -5.51 -3.68
C VAL A 17 8.19 -5.85 -2.20
N LYS A 18 8.20 -4.84 -1.33
CA LYS A 18 8.03 -5.01 0.13
C LYS A 18 6.66 -4.51 0.54
N VAL A 19 5.90 -5.37 1.22
CA VAL A 19 4.63 -4.99 1.83
C VAL A 19 4.87 -4.66 3.29
N GLY A 20 4.40 -3.50 3.74
CA GLY A 20 4.56 -3.03 5.12
C GLY A 20 3.26 -2.46 5.66
N LYS A 21 3.04 -2.65 6.96
CA LYS A 21 1.95 -1.99 7.69
C LYS A 21 2.50 -0.80 8.47
N PHE A 22 1.84 0.34 8.35
CA PHE A 22 2.18 1.53 9.11
C PHE A 22 0.94 2.02 9.87
N ARG A 23 1.06 2.17 11.18
CA ARG A 23 -0.02 2.67 12.03
C ARG A 23 0.01 4.19 12.02
N ALA A 24 -0.90 4.79 11.27
CA ALA A 24 -0.98 6.24 11.07
C ALA A 24 -1.93 6.95 12.06
N ASP A 25 -2.01 6.47 13.28
CA ASP A 25 -2.87 7.01 14.35
C ASP A 25 -2.08 7.88 15.36
N GLY A 26 -2.80 8.64 16.19
CA GLY A 26 -2.21 9.47 17.25
C GLY A 26 -1.26 10.56 16.71
N ASP A 27 -0.07 10.66 17.27
CA ASP A 27 1.01 11.57 16.84
C ASP A 27 1.43 11.38 15.38
N HIS A 28 1.29 10.16 14.83
CA HIS A 28 1.67 9.88 13.44
C HIS A 28 0.60 10.31 12.43
N LYS A 29 -0.59 10.73 12.89
CA LYS A 29 -1.71 11.11 12.03
C LYS A 29 -1.41 12.35 11.20
N GLU A 30 -0.78 13.36 11.80
CA GLU A 30 -0.41 14.59 11.08
C GLU A 30 0.67 14.32 10.03
N PHE A 31 1.69 13.55 10.41
CA PHE A 31 2.72 13.09 9.48
C PHE A 31 2.11 12.29 8.32
N ALA A 32 1.24 11.33 8.60
CA ALA A 32 0.60 10.53 7.56
C ALA A 32 -0.33 11.36 6.67
N LYS A 33 -1.04 12.35 7.22
CA LYS A 33 -1.87 13.24 6.43
C LYS A 33 -1.03 14.10 5.48
N GLN A 34 0.07 14.67 5.96
CA GLN A 34 0.93 15.54 5.16
C GLN A 34 1.82 14.79 4.16
N LYS A 35 2.46 13.70 4.59
CA LYS A 35 3.47 12.97 3.80
C LYS A 35 2.89 11.78 3.03
N LEU A 36 1.91 11.10 3.62
CA LEU A 36 1.30 9.89 3.06
C LEU A 36 -0.07 10.17 2.40
N GLN A 37 -0.50 11.43 2.34
CA GLN A 37 -1.80 11.83 1.78
C GLN A 37 -2.96 11.01 2.38
N LEU A 38 -2.86 10.70 3.67
CA LEU A 38 -3.88 9.93 4.38
C LEU A 38 -5.21 10.70 4.43
N VAL A 39 -6.25 10.13 3.84
CA VAL A 39 -7.61 10.68 3.84
C VAL A 39 -8.56 9.82 4.70
N SER A 40 -8.49 8.50 4.57
CA SER A 40 -9.36 7.54 5.27
C SER A 40 -8.63 6.23 5.57
N PHE A 41 -9.13 5.46 6.53
CA PHE A 41 -8.57 4.15 6.86
C PHE A 41 -9.43 3.01 6.28
N PRO A 42 -8.81 1.91 5.83
CA PRO A 42 -7.39 1.76 5.48
C PRO A 42 -7.06 2.46 4.14
N THR A 43 -5.89 3.10 4.06
CA THR A 43 -5.31 3.64 2.81
C THR A 43 -4.12 2.78 2.39
N ILE A 44 -4.09 2.39 1.11
CA ILE A 44 -2.98 1.64 0.51
C ILE A 44 -2.19 2.59 -0.38
N LEU A 45 -0.87 2.61 -0.17
CA LEU A 45 0.07 3.42 -0.93
C LEU A 45 1.14 2.53 -1.53
N PHE A 46 1.46 2.79 -2.79
CA PHE A 46 2.54 2.12 -3.49
C PHE A 46 3.67 3.11 -3.76
N PHE A 47 4.92 2.67 -3.54
CA PHE A 47 6.11 3.47 -3.74
C PHE A 47 6.95 2.82 -4.85
N PRO A 48 6.83 3.30 -6.11
CA PRO A 48 7.62 2.77 -7.22
C PRO A 48 9.10 3.14 -7.04
N LYS A 49 10.02 2.27 -7.47
CA LYS A 49 11.47 2.56 -7.41
C LYS A 49 11.88 3.83 -8.18
N HIS A 50 11.16 4.15 -9.24
CA HIS A 50 11.46 5.27 -10.13
C HIS A 50 10.72 6.57 -9.75
N SER A 51 9.91 6.57 -8.69
CA SER A 51 9.12 7.74 -8.28
C SER A 51 9.32 8.07 -6.81
N ALA A 52 9.60 9.35 -6.54
CA ALA A 52 9.67 9.86 -5.17
C ALA A 52 8.28 10.07 -4.53
N LYS A 53 7.20 9.95 -5.32
CA LYS A 53 5.82 10.20 -4.86
C LYS A 53 5.05 8.88 -4.70
N PRO A 54 4.36 8.66 -3.57
CA PRO A 54 3.48 7.52 -3.40
C PRO A 54 2.28 7.61 -4.35
N VAL A 55 1.93 6.48 -4.94
CA VAL A 55 0.71 6.31 -5.74
C VAL A 55 -0.36 5.73 -4.82
N LYS A 56 -1.47 6.46 -4.70
CA LYS A 56 -2.64 5.99 -3.94
C LYS A 56 -3.37 4.92 -4.72
N TYR A 57 -3.70 3.82 -4.06
CA TYR A 57 -4.58 2.81 -4.64
C TYR A 57 -6.02 3.35 -4.69
N PRO A 58 -6.63 3.54 -5.87
CA PRO A 58 -7.93 4.18 -6.01
C PRO A 58 -9.10 3.19 -5.82
N SER A 59 -8.84 1.88 -5.85
CA SER A 59 -9.90 0.88 -5.90
C SER A 59 -10.39 0.48 -4.51
N GLU A 60 -11.70 0.30 -4.40
CA GLU A 60 -12.36 -0.25 -3.20
C GLU A 60 -12.14 -1.76 -3.07
N LYS A 61 -11.82 -2.45 -4.18
CA LYS A 61 -11.50 -3.88 -4.18
C LYS A 61 -10.13 -4.10 -3.55
N ARG A 62 -10.14 -4.68 -2.36
CA ARG A 62 -8.96 -5.01 -1.55
C ARG A 62 -8.61 -6.50 -1.64
N ASP A 63 -8.96 -7.11 -2.76
CA ASP A 63 -8.66 -8.49 -3.10
C ASP A 63 -7.20 -8.64 -3.52
N VAL A 64 -6.64 -9.82 -3.28
CA VAL A 64 -5.23 -10.13 -3.58
C VAL A 64 -4.92 -9.86 -5.05
N ASP A 65 -5.77 -10.35 -5.95
CA ASP A 65 -5.60 -10.23 -7.41
C ASP A 65 -5.55 -8.76 -7.88
N SER A 66 -6.45 -7.91 -7.37
CA SER A 66 -6.50 -6.49 -7.75
C SER A 66 -5.28 -5.71 -7.23
N LEU A 67 -4.83 -6.03 -6.01
CA LEU A 67 -3.62 -5.43 -5.46
C LEU A 67 -2.37 -5.88 -6.21
N MET A 68 -2.32 -7.16 -6.59
CA MET A 68 -1.21 -7.72 -7.34
C MET A 68 -1.14 -7.15 -8.77
N ALA A 69 -2.27 -7.01 -9.45
CA ALA A 69 -2.36 -6.36 -10.75
C ALA A 69 -1.89 -4.89 -10.67
N PHE A 70 -2.26 -4.17 -9.61
CA PHE A 70 -1.81 -2.79 -9.40
C PHE A 70 -0.30 -2.67 -9.16
N VAL A 71 0.26 -3.56 -8.32
CA VAL A 71 1.71 -3.61 -8.09
C VAL A 71 2.46 -3.94 -9.39
N ASN A 72 1.97 -4.92 -10.16
CA ASN A 72 2.57 -5.30 -11.43
C ASN A 72 2.47 -4.18 -12.49
N ALA A 73 1.38 -3.40 -12.48
CA ALA A 73 1.21 -2.27 -13.40
C ALA A 73 2.11 -1.07 -13.08
N LEU A 74 2.60 -0.94 -11.85
CA LEU A 74 3.41 0.19 -11.38
C LEU A 74 4.89 -0.14 -11.12
N ARG A 75 5.30 -1.41 -11.28
CA ARG A 75 6.69 -1.85 -11.09
C ARG A 75 7.62 -1.32 -12.19
#